data_AF-A0A1H7DGH8-F1
#
_entry.id   AF-A0A1H7DGH8-F1
#
_cell.length_a   1.000
_cell.length_b   1.000
_cell.length_c   1.000
_cell.angle_alpha   90.00
_cell.angle_beta   90.00
_cell.angle_gamma   90.00
#
_symmetry.space_group_name_H-M   'P 1'
#
loop_
_entity.id
_entity.type
_entity.pdbx_description
1 polymer ?
#
loop_
_entity_poly.entity_id
_entity_poly.type
_entity_poly.pdbx_seq_one_letter_code
_entity_poly.pdbx_strand_id
1 'polypeptide(L)'
;MVGVRLHVIQRQLGGYGLEHAPAVSDDALKRMRQTVRGWRIHRRTSATLAELAQQCNTTIQGWWNYYGAFYRTAMHSLFGYVDQRLQQWARRKYKRLRQHKQYSCAWLCKMATVHPRLFVHWRVVGVSVG
;
A
#
# COMPACT_ATOMS: atom_id res chain seq x y z
N MET A 1 42.77 6.18 -2.72
CA MET A 1 42.37 6.68 -1.39
C MET A 1 41.33 7.78 -1.62
N VAL A 2 40.08 7.42 -1.91
CA VAL A 2 38.93 7.35 -0.97
C VAL A 2 38.81 8.59 -0.08
N GLY A 3 37.93 9.50 -0.48
CA GLY A 3 37.35 10.55 0.36
C GLY A 3 35.86 10.60 0.07
N VAL A 4 35.09 9.81 0.81
CA VAL A 4 33.66 9.58 0.59
C VAL A 4 32.88 10.86 0.89
N ARG A 5 32.15 11.35 -0.12
CA ARG A 5 31.19 12.45 -0.03
C ARG A 5 29.94 11.94 0.69
N LEU A 6 29.84 12.15 2.00
CA LEU A 6 28.57 12.02 2.73
C LEU A 6 27.61 13.13 2.30
N HIS A 7 26.64 12.78 1.45
CA HIS A 7 25.41 13.56 1.34
C HIS A 7 24.39 12.97 2.32
N VAL A 8 24.41 13.51 3.55
CA VAL A 8 23.33 13.33 4.52
C VAL A 8 22.12 14.12 3.99
N ILE A 9 21.17 13.42 3.38
CA ILE A 9 19.87 13.99 3.03
C ILE A 9 19.02 13.94 4.32
N GLN A 10 19.08 15.03 5.09
CA GLN A 10 18.04 15.39 6.05
C GLN A 10 16.75 15.64 5.26
N ARG A 11 15.73 14.81 5.44
CA ARG A 11 14.39 15.09 4.94
C ARG A 11 13.44 15.24 6.12
N GLN A 12 13.28 16.49 6.56
CA GLN A 12 12.15 16.89 7.40
C GLN A 12 10.84 16.54 6.70
N LEU A 13 9.97 15.83 7.40
CA LEU A 13 8.53 15.90 7.21
C LEU A 13 7.96 16.19 8.60
N GLY A 14 7.37 17.38 8.73
CA GLY A 14 6.85 17.87 9.99
C GLY A 14 5.59 17.14 10.45
N GLY A 15 5.30 17.33 11.74
CA GLY A 15 3.96 17.23 12.28
C GLY A 15 3.72 16.11 13.29
N TYR A 16 3.98 16.44 14.56
CA TYR A 16 3.31 15.95 15.78
C TYR A 16 3.54 14.50 16.22
N GLY A 17 4.43 14.38 17.23
CA GLY A 17 4.26 13.58 18.45
C GLY A 17 4.04 12.08 18.32
N LEU A 18 5.12 11.29 18.37
CA LEU A 18 5.13 9.94 18.94
C LEU A 18 6.52 9.69 19.54
N GLU A 19 6.65 9.99 20.82
CA GLU A 19 7.74 9.52 21.65
C GLU A 19 7.77 7.97 21.60
N HIS A 20 8.95 7.43 21.26
CA HIS A 20 9.33 6.01 21.25
C HIS A 20 9.12 5.15 19.98
N ALA A 21 9.39 5.69 18.78
CA ALA A 21 10.25 5.04 17.75
C ALA A 21 10.39 5.87 16.45
N PRO A 22 11.18 6.95 16.44
CA PRO A 22 11.14 7.91 15.33
C PRO A 22 12.02 7.55 14.11
N ALA A 23 12.93 6.58 14.18
CA ALA A 23 13.84 6.27 13.05
C ALA A 23 13.57 4.91 12.39
N VAL A 24 13.49 3.84 13.20
CA VAL A 24 13.35 2.47 12.68
C VAL A 24 12.00 2.26 11.98
N SER A 25 10.94 2.90 12.49
CA SER A 25 9.57 2.73 11.97
C SER A 25 9.35 3.47 10.65
N ASP A 26 9.94 4.65 10.50
CA ASP A 26 9.91 5.38 9.24
C ASP A 26 10.69 4.66 8.15
N ASP A 27 11.86 4.10 8.49
CA ASP A 27 12.63 3.30 7.55
C ASP A 27 11.95 1.97 7.24
N ALA A 28 11.26 1.35 8.20
CA ALA A 28 10.42 0.18 7.94
C ALA A 28 9.29 0.52 6.97
N LEU A 29 8.55 1.61 7.19
CA LEU A 29 7.49 2.07 6.29
C LEU A 29 8.02 2.38 4.88
N LYS A 30 9.21 2.99 4.78
CA LYS A 30 9.88 3.22 3.48
C LYS A 30 10.19 1.90 2.79
N ARG A 31 10.75 0.91 3.48
CA ARG A 31 11.05 -0.43 2.95
C ARG A 31 9.79 -1.16 2.51
N MET A 32 8.70 -1.06 3.27
CA MET A 32 7.39 -1.61 2.87
C MET A 32 6.88 -0.96 1.59
N ARG A 33 6.91 0.38 1.50
CA ARG A 33 6.52 1.10 0.27
C ARG A 33 7.40 0.72 -0.93
N GLN A 34 8.70 0.54 -0.71
CA GLN A 34 9.62 0.05 -1.75
C GLN A 34 9.26 -1.37 -2.20
N THR A 35 8.92 -2.25 -1.27
CA THR A 35 8.45 -3.62 -1.56
C THR A 35 7.17 -3.60 -2.41
N VAL A 36 6.17 -2.80 -2.01
CA VAL A 36 4.93 -2.61 -2.77
C VAL A 36 5.20 -2.05 -4.18
N ARG A 37 6.15 -1.10 -4.31
CA ARG A 37 6.59 -0.60 -5.62
C ARG A 37 7.24 -1.70 -6.46
N GLY A 38 8.04 -2.55 -5.82
CA GLY A 38 8.74 -3.68 -6.45
C GLY A 38 7.81 -4.72 -7.05
N TRP A 39 6.65 -4.96 -6.44
CA TRP A 39 5.63 -5.87 -7.00
C TRP A 39 5.14 -5.46 -8.39
N ARG A 40 5.23 -4.16 -8.72
CA ARG A 40 4.82 -3.59 -10.00
C ARG A 40 3.41 -4.04 -10.41
N ILE A 41 2.47 -4.09 -9.46
CA ILE A 41 1.09 -4.58 -9.62
C ILE A 41 0.44 -4.02 -10.90
N HIS A 42 0.55 -2.70 -11.12
CA HIS A 42 0.06 -2.00 -12.30
C HIS A 42 0.57 -2.51 -13.68
N ARG A 43 1.61 -3.34 -13.73
CA ARG A 43 2.13 -3.93 -14.99
C ARG A 43 1.60 -5.34 -15.25
N ARG A 44 0.99 -6.00 -14.26
CA ARG A 44 0.54 -7.39 -14.34
C ARG A 44 -0.89 -7.49 -14.89
N THR A 45 -1.16 -6.99 -16.09
CA THR A 45 -2.53 -6.94 -16.65
C THR A 45 -3.14 -8.31 -16.93
N SER A 46 -2.31 -9.33 -17.21
CA SER A 46 -2.76 -10.71 -17.42
C SER A 46 -3.27 -11.36 -16.13
N ALA A 47 -2.68 -11.01 -14.97
CA ALA A 47 -3.04 -11.59 -13.69
C ALA A 47 -4.48 -11.23 -13.26
N THR A 48 -5.12 -12.06 -12.47
CA THR A 48 -6.43 -11.82 -11.84
C THR A 48 -6.30 -11.05 -10.53
N LEU A 49 -7.40 -10.50 -10.02
CA LEU A 49 -7.40 -9.83 -8.73
C LEU A 49 -7.02 -10.78 -7.59
N ALA A 50 -7.42 -12.06 -7.68
CA ALA A 50 -7.08 -13.08 -6.69
C ALA A 50 -5.59 -13.44 -6.68
N GLU A 51 -4.97 -13.56 -7.86
CA GLU A 51 -3.52 -13.81 -7.96
C GLU A 51 -2.70 -12.65 -7.39
N LEU A 52 -3.14 -11.40 -7.64
CA LEU A 52 -2.53 -10.23 -7.01
C LEU A 52 -2.69 -10.27 -5.49
N ALA A 53 -3.86 -10.67 -5.01
CA ALA A 53 -4.12 -10.79 -3.59
C ALA A 53 -3.25 -11.85 -2.92
N GLN A 54 -3.11 -13.04 -3.52
CA GLN A 54 -2.27 -14.11 -3.00
C GLN A 54 -0.81 -13.66 -2.83
N GLN A 55 -0.28 -12.89 -3.80
CA GLN A 55 1.08 -12.35 -3.70
C GLN A 55 1.22 -11.32 -2.57
N CYS A 56 0.22 -10.47 -2.36
CA CYS A 56 0.29 -9.37 -1.41
C CYS A 56 -0.04 -9.81 0.03
N ASN A 57 -1.00 -10.72 0.19
CA ASN A 57 -1.64 -11.04 1.47
C ASN A 57 -0.65 -11.53 2.51
N THR A 58 0.23 -12.48 2.18
CA THR A 58 1.20 -13.02 3.15
C THR A 58 2.11 -11.92 3.69
N THR A 59 2.56 -11.02 2.82
CA THR A 59 3.45 -9.92 3.21
C THR A 59 2.71 -8.87 4.04
N ILE A 60 1.51 -8.48 3.57
CA ILE A 60 0.66 -7.49 4.26
C ILE A 60 0.23 -8.00 5.64
N GLN A 61 -0.13 -9.27 5.76
CA GLN A 61 -0.48 -9.91 7.03
C GLN A 61 0.69 -9.84 8.01
N GLY A 62 1.91 -10.16 7.56
CA GLY A 62 3.11 -10.08 8.40
C GLY A 62 3.35 -8.66 8.92
N TRP A 63 3.24 -7.65 8.04
CA TRP A 63 3.37 -6.26 8.46
C TRP A 63 2.27 -5.82 9.42
N TRP A 64 1.02 -6.21 9.16
CA TRP A 64 -0.09 -5.88 10.05
C TRP A 64 0.07 -6.51 11.44
N ASN A 65 0.47 -7.79 11.50
CA ASN A 65 0.65 -8.49 12.77
C ASN A 65 1.76 -7.85 13.64
N TYR A 66 2.82 -7.34 13.02
CA TYR A 66 3.93 -6.71 13.75
C TYR A 66 3.69 -5.22 14.02
N TYR A 67 3.28 -4.44 13.01
CA TYR A 67 3.20 -2.97 13.09
C TYR A 67 1.81 -2.44 13.38
N GLY A 68 0.75 -3.25 13.21
CA GLY A 68 -0.64 -2.80 13.30
C GLY A 68 -1.05 -2.28 14.68
N ALA A 69 -0.45 -2.78 15.75
CA ALA A 69 -0.72 -2.35 17.12
C ALA A 69 -0.17 -0.94 17.43
N PHE A 70 0.95 -0.56 16.82
CA PHE A 70 1.68 0.67 17.15
C PHE A 70 1.56 1.76 16.08
N TYR A 71 1.39 1.37 14.81
CA TYR A 71 1.45 2.29 13.65
C TYR A 71 0.20 2.23 12.81
N ARG A 72 -0.98 2.18 13.44
CA ARG A 72 -2.26 2.01 12.76
C ARG A 72 -2.42 3.02 11.62
N THR A 73 -2.29 4.32 11.88
CA THR A 73 -2.44 5.39 10.87
C THR A 73 -1.46 5.26 9.70
N ALA A 74 -0.20 4.90 9.98
CA ALA A 74 0.80 4.71 8.94
C ALA A 74 0.56 3.43 8.12
N MET A 75 0.07 2.36 8.75
CA MET A 75 -0.38 1.14 8.08
C MET A 75 -1.59 1.41 7.18
N HIS A 76 -2.58 2.17 7.63
CA HIS A 76 -3.70 2.61 6.79
C HIS A 76 -3.21 3.37 5.55
N SER A 77 -2.22 4.26 5.72
CA SER A 77 -1.61 4.99 4.59
C SER A 77 -0.90 4.05 3.60
N LEU A 78 -0.24 2.99 4.10
CA LEU A 78 0.38 1.96 3.26
C LEU A 78 -0.69 1.15 2.50
N PHE A 79 -1.78 0.78 3.15
CA PHE A 79 -2.90 0.06 2.53
C PHE A 79 -3.58 0.89 1.44
N GLY A 80 -3.81 2.18 1.69
CA GLY A 80 -4.28 3.10 0.66
C GLY A 80 -3.34 3.18 -0.54
N TYR A 81 -2.02 3.09 -0.33
CA TYR A 81 -1.06 3.01 -1.43
C TYR A 81 -1.18 1.72 -2.24
N VAL A 82 -1.41 0.58 -1.59
CA VAL A 82 -1.70 -0.70 -2.27
C VAL A 82 -2.98 -0.58 -3.11
N ASP A 83 -4.05 -0.03 -2.52
CA ASP A 83 -5.33 0.18 -3.22
C ASP A 83 -5.17 1.10 -4.44
N GLN A 84 -4.39 2.18 -4.35
CA GLN A 84 -4.08 3.03 -5.50
C GLN A 84 -3.38 2.25 -6.63
N ARG A 85 -2.50 1.30 -6.30
CA ARG A 85 -1.84 0.43 -7.29
C ARG A 85 -2.79 -0.58 -7.89
N LEU A 86 -3.73 -1.12 -7.11
CA LEU A 86 -4.80 -1.98 -7.60
C LEU A 86 -5.75 -1.22 -8.53
N GLN A 87 -6.15 -0.01 -8.17
CA GLN A 87 -6.95 0.85 -9.04
C GLN A 87 -6.20 1.13 -10.36
N GLN A 88 -4.90 1.44 -10.30
CA GLN A 88 -4.09 1.66 -11.50
C GLN A 88 -4.00 0.40 -12.40
N TRP A 89 -3.86 -0.78 -11.79
CA TRP A 89 -3.93 -2.05 -12.51
C TRP A 89 -5.31 -2.27 -13.16
N ALA A 90 -6.39 -2.02 -12.43
CA ALA A 90 -7.76 -2.20 -12.92
C ALA A 90 -8.05 -1.29 -14.12
N ARG A 91 -7.58 -0.03 -14.08
CA ARG A 91 -7.67 0.91 -15.22
C ARG A 91 -6.91 0.45 -16.46
N ARG A 92 -5.83 -0.31 -16.28
CA ARG A 92 -5.05 -0.87 -17.40
C ARG A 92 -5.65 -2.16 -17.95
N LYS A 93 -6.24 -2.99 -17.09
CA LYS A 93 -6.89 -4.25 -17.48
C LYS A 93 -8.25 -4.02 -18.14
N TYR A 94 -9.06 -3.12 -17.60
CA TYR A 94 -10.44 -2.90 -18.03
C TYR A 94 -10.59 -1.55 -18.75
N LYS A 95 -10.91 -1.60 -20.06
CA LYS A 95 -11.11 -0.38 -20.88
C LYS A 95 -12.15 0.58 -20.27
N ARG A 96 -13.22 0.04 -19.68
CA ARG A 96 -14.31 0.81 -19.02
C ARG A 96 -13.85 1.64 -17.82
N LEU A 97 -12.77 1.22 -17.15
CA LEU A 97 -12.25 1.92 -15.96
C LEU A 97 -11.18 2.95 -16.31
N ARG A 98 -10.70 3.00 -17.56
CA ARG A 98 -9.55 3.81 -17.96
C ARG A 98 -9.78 5.32 -17.85
N GLN A 99 -11.00 5.78 -18.11
CA GLN A 99 -11.32 7.20 -18.27
C GLN A 99 -11.39 7.97 -16.95
N HIS A 100 -12.06 7.44 -15.92
CA HIS A 100 -12.28 8.16 -14.67
C HIS A 100 -11.69 7.44 -13.47
N LYS A 101 -10.82 8.14 -12.72
CA LYS A 101 -10.24 7.63 -11.46
C LYS A 101 -11.33 7.18 -10.47
N GLN A 102 -12.42 7.94 -10.40
CA GLN A 102 -13.58 7.62 -9.58
C GLN A 102 -14.17 6.24 -9.90
N TYR A 103 -14.28 5.85 -11.17
CA TYR A 103 -14.80 4.53 -11.54
C TYR A 103 -13.89 3.39 -11.10
N SER A 104 -12.57 3.56 -11.16
CA SER A 104 -11.67 2.55 -10.62
C SER A 104 -11.71 2.45 -9.09
N CYS A 105 -11.95 3.57 -8.40
CA CYS A 105 -12.15 3.59 -6.96
C CYS A 105 -13.46 2.88 -6.58
N ALA A 106 -14.58 3.26 -7.23
CA ALA A 106 -15.89 2.63 -7.02
C ALA A 106 -15.88 1.14 -7.36
N TRP A 107 -15.19 0.76 -8.45
CA TRP A 107 -14.99 -0.65 -8.80
C TRP A 107 -14.23 -1.40 -7.70
N LEU A 108 -13.13 -0.85 -7.19
CA LEU A 108 -12.36 -1.48 -6.12
C LEU A 108 -13.18 -1.59 -4.83
N CYS A 109 -13.92 -0.54 -4.48
CA CYS A 109 -14.86 -0.54 -3.36
C CYS A 109 -15.89 -1.66 -3.49
N LYS A 110 -16.52 -1.79 -4.67
CA LYS A 110 -17.46 -2.89 -4.96
C LYS A 110 -16.79 -4.26 -4.79
N MET A 111 -15.56 -4.45 -5.28
CA MET A 111 -14.84 -5.71 -5.09
C MET A 111 -14.52 -5.98 -3.62
N ALA A 112 -14.18 -4.96 -2.84
CA ALA A 112 -13.95 -5.08 -1.41
C ALA A 112 -15.22 -5.41 -0.63
N THR A 113 -16.39 -4.92 -1.06
CA THR A 113 -17.68 -5.26 -0.47
C THR A 113 -18.10 -6.70 -0.81
N VAL A 114 -17.93 -7.12 -2.07
CA VAL A 114 -18.35 -8.46 -2.53
C VAL A 114 -17.40 -9.55 -2.04
N HIS A 115 -16.09 -9.26 -2.02
CA HIS A 115 -15.05 -10.20 -1.61
C HIS A 115 -14.15 -9.60 -0.51
N PRO A 116 -14.68 -9.33 0.70
CA PRO A 116 -13.93 -8.65 1.76
C PRO A 116 -12.74 -9.46 2.27
N ARG A 117 -12.76 -10.78 2.07
CA ARG A 117 -11.66 -11.68 2.47
C ARG A 117 -10.55 -11.80 1.43
N LEU A 118 -10.70 -11.17 0.26
CA LEU A 118 -9.72 -11.28 -0.80
C LEU A 118 -8.40 -10.62 -0.40
N PHE A 119 -8.45 -9.46 0.25
CA PHE A 119 -7.27 -8.81 0.80
C PHE A 119 -7.37 -8.68 2.32
N VAL A 120 -6.24 -8.92 3.00
CA VAL A 120 -6.14 -8.79 4.46
C VAL A 120 -6.50 -7.39 4.91
N HIS A 121 -5.98 -6.36 4.23
CA HIS A 121 -6.19 -4.97 4.63
C HIS A 121 -7.63 -4.51 4.42
N TRP A 122 -8.40 -5.09 3.51
CA TRP A 122 -9.83 -4.73 3.35
C TRP A 122 -10.67 -5.09 4.58
N ARG A 123 -10.32 -6.18 5.27
CA ARG A 123 -10.95 -6.55 6.54
C ARG A 123 -10.58 -5.61 7.68
N VAL A 124 -9.35 -5.12 7.67
CA VAL A 124 -8.78 -4.29 8.74
C VAL A 124 -9.22 -2.84 8.62
N VAL A 125 -9.23 -2.31 7.40
CA VAL A 125 -9.58 -0.91 7.12
C VAL A 125 -11.09 -0.71 7.07
N GLY A 126 -11.88 -1.77 6.86
CA GLY A 126 -13.33 -1.74 6.84
C GLY A 126 -13.85 -0.69 5.85
N VAL A 127 -13.80 -1.01 4.55
CA VAL A 127 -14.30 -0.22 3.40
C VAL A 127 -14.53 1.27 3.74
N SER A 128 -13.47 1.95 4.17
CA SER A 128 -13.57 3.36 4.57
C SER A 128 -13.30 4.17 3.31
N VAL A 129 -14.42 4.49 2.67
CA VAL A 129 -14.54 5.48 1.60
C VAL A 129 -14.06 6.83 2.16
N GLY A 130 -13.07 7.40 1.50
CA GLY A 130 -12.77 8.83 1.50
C GLY A 130 -12.68 9.29 0.06
#